data_AF-A0A7Y0PRR5-F1
#
_entry.id   AF-A0A7Y0PRR5-F1
#
_cell.length_a   1.000
_cell.length_b   1.000
_cell.length_c   1.000
_cell.angle_alpha   90.00
_cell.angle_beta   90.00
_cell.angle_gamma   90.00
#
_symmetry.space_group_name_H-M   'P 1'
#
loop_
_entity.id
_entity.type
_entity.pdbx_description
1 polymer ?
#
loop_
_entity_poly.entity_id
_entity_poly.type
_entity_poly.pdbx_seq_one_letter_code
_entity_poly.pdbx_strand_id
1 'polypeptide(L)'
;MKLFMEIELPQSGPVLFAEGSAFPTIGALYSAIAHAYAALPSSAITGDRQIAIGGGTGAASTITDADDAAAAIARIKEQGEGSTTSPVGDPNTPGDDLAHYYQFAEIFYGRRLVANADGVFEFTGAELPFPQVLPMAEVPAAGYPESADFDKAYTEVLGDLQQAWETGDQPVNGQKPSSAAVGAMFGLESLAVTLMTTPRTDGPGNLGPDFKLAT
;
A
#
# COMPACT_ATOMS: atom_id res chain seq x y z
N MET A 1 -1.98 13.63 6.29
CA MET A 1 -2.44 12.40 6.98
C MET A 1 -3.94 12.16 6.86
N LYS A 2 -4.81 13.18 7.02
CA LYS A 2 -6.27 13.01 6.84
C LYS A 2 -6.68 12.26 5.56
N LEU A 3 -6.12 12.62 4.40
CA LEU A 3 -6.39 11.94 3.13
C LEU A 3 -6.03 10.44 3.18
N PHE A 4 -4.88 10.08 3.75
CA PHE A 4 -4.46 8.68 3.87
C PHE A 4 -5.38 7.88 4.80
N MET A 5 -5.86 8.50 5.89
CA MET A 5 -6.89 7.90 6.75
C MET A 5 -8.24 7.73 6.04
N GLU A 6 -8.61 8.64 5.14
CA GLU A 6 -9.83 8.53 4.34
C GLU A 6 -9.74 7.39 3.32
N ILE A 7 -8.57 7.19 2.70
CA ILE A 7 -8.31 6.06 1.79
C ILE A 7 -8.46 4.73 2.53
N GLU A 8 -7.87 4.61 3.73
CA GLU A 8 -7.87 3.39 4.54
C GLU A 8 -9.05 3.30 5.53
N LEU A 9 -10.10 4.11 5.35
CA LEU A 9 -11.20 4.18 6.31
C LEU A 9 -11.86 2.80 6.50
N PRO A 10 -11.95 2.28 7.74
CA PRO A 10 -12.55 0.97 7.98
C PRO A 10 -14.01 0.92 7.56
N GLN A 11 -14.38 -0.14 6.84
CA GLN A 11 -15.75 -0.39 6.37
C GLN A 11 -16.78 -0.34 7.51
N SER A 12 -16.42 -0.86 8.69
CA SER A 12 -17.32 -0.92 9.86
C SER A 12 -17.21 0.30 10.77
N GLY A 13 -16.46 1.33 10.35
CA GLY A 13 -16.01 2.42 11.22
C GLY A 13 -14.75 2.04 12.01
N PRO A 14 -13.91 3.02 12.41
CA PRO A 14 -12.76 2.77 13.27
C PRO A 14 -13.16 2.16 14.61
N VAL A 15 -12.35 1.29 15.22
CA VAL A 15 -12.66 0.68 16.53
C VAL A 15 -12.83 1.71 17.67
N LEU A 16 -12.38 2.94 17.46
CA LEU A 16 -12.61 4.10 18.35
C LEU A 16 -14.06 4.61 18.35
N PHE A 17 -14.79 4.40 17.24
CA PHE A 17 -16.14 4.87 17.02
C PHE A 17 -17.01 3.69 16.64
N ALA A 18 -17.72 3.13 17.61
CA ALA A 18 -18.78 2.17 17.35
C ALA A 18 -19.98 2.91 16.73
N GLU A 19 -19.95 3.17 15.42
CA GLU A 19 -21.11 3.10 14.52
C GLU A 19 -20.77 3.45 13.07
N GLY A 20 -21.35 2.66 12.17
CA GLY A 20 -21.05 2.62 10.75
C GLY A 20 -21.81 3.64 9.92
N SER A 21 -21.10 4.20 8.96
CA SER A 21 -21.64 4.89 7.80
C SER A 21 -21.15 4.18 6.54
N ALA A 22 -22.06 3.85 5.63
CA ALA A 22 -21.72 3.22 4.35
C ALA A 22 -21.04 4.24 3.44
N PHE A 23 -19.71 4.31 3.51
CA PHE A 23 -18.88 4.96 2.51
C PHE A 23 -18.42 3.92 1.47
N PRO A 24 -18.07 4.34 0.24
CA PRO A 24 -17.26 3.50 -0.63
C PRO A 24 -15.87 3.34 0.01
N THR A 25 -15.63 2.25 0.75
CA THR A 25 -14.33 1.93 1.36
C THR A 25 -13.62 0.82 0.59
N ILE A 26 -12.30 0.72 0.76
CA ILE A 26 -11.51 -0.41 0.25
C ILE A 26 -12.08 -1.74 0.79
N GLY A 27 -12.42 -1.81 2.08
CA GLY A 27 -13.07 -2.99 2.68
C GLY A 27 -14.40 -3.38 2.02
N ALA A 28 -15.23 -2.40 1.64
CA ALA A 28 -16.48 -2.65 0.93
C ALA A 28 -16.24 -3.20 -0.49
N LEU A 29 -15.26 -2.64 -1.22
CA LEU A 29 -14.84 -3.16 -2.52
C LEU A 29 -14.38 -4.62 -2.41
N TYR A 30 -13.49 -4.92 -1.47
CA TYR A 30 -12.99 -6.28 -1.27
C TYR A 30 -14.05 -7.25 -0.78
N SER A 31 -15.04 -6.80 -0.02
CA SER A 31 -16.21 -7.63 0.34
C SER A 31 -17.04 -8.00 -0.90
N ALA A 32 -17.21 -7.07 -1.86
CA ALA A 32 -17.87 -7.37 -3.12
C ALA A 32 -17.07 -8.34 -3.99
N ILE A 33 -15.73 -8.19 -4.03
CA ILE A 33 -14.84 -9.13 -4.73
C ILE A 33 -14.93 -10.52 -4.10
N ALA A 34 -14.89 -10.64 -2.77
CA ALA A 34 -15.01 -11.91 -2.06
C ALA A 34 -16.34 -12.63 -2.37
N HIS A 35 -17.46 -11.90 -2.38
CA HIS A 35 -18.75 -12.44 -2.80
C HIS A 35 -18.74 -12.93 -4.25
N ALA A 36 -18.09 -12.21 -5.15
CA ALA A 36 -17.95 -12.63 -6.54
C ALA A 36 -17.15 -13.95 -6.65
N TYR A 37 -16.01 -14.06 -5.95
CA TYR A 37 -15.21 -15.28 -5.92
C TYR A 37 -15.98 -16.49 -5.36
N ALA A 38 -16.75 -16.30 -4.28
CA ALA A 38 -17.55 -17.37 -3.68
C ALA A 38 -18.68 -17.87 -4.61
N ALA A 39 -19.13 -17.06 -5.58
CA ALA A 39 -20.15 -17.42 -6.54
C ALA A 39 -19.60 -18.12 -7.80
N LEU A 40 -18.27 -18.13 -7.99
CA LEU A 40 -17.65 -18.81 -9.12
C LEU A 40 -17.65 -20.34 -8.93
N PRO A 41 -17.76 -21.13 -10.00
CA PRO A 41 -17.51 -22.56 -9.91
C PRO A 41 -16.03 -22.80 -9.56
N SER A 42 -15.73 -23.86 -8.81
CA SER A 42 -14.35 -24.18 -8.40
C SER A 42 -13.37 -24.29 -9.58
N SER A 43 -13.85 -24.70 -10.75
CA SER A 43 -13.06 -24.76 -11.98
C SER A 43 -12.67 -23.40 -12.57
N ALA A 44 -13.22 -22.30 -12.07
CA ALA A 44 -12.89 -20.95 -12.55
C ALA A 44 -11.54 -20.44 -12.01
N ILE A 45 -11.06 -21.01 -10.89
CA ILE A 45 -9.77 -20.67 -10.29
C ILE A 45 -8.81 -21.79 -10.65
N THR A 46 -7.92 -21.50 -11.60
CA THR A 46 -7.04 -22.52 -12.19
C THR A 46 -5.64 -22.55 -11.58
N GLY A 47 -5.27 -21.50 -10.82
CA GLY A 47 -3.89 -21.32 -10.37
C GLY A 47 -2.92 -20.92 -11.48
N ASP A 48 -3.42 -20.47 -12.63
CA ASP A 48 -2.58 -19.96 -13.71
C ASP A 48 -2.03 -18.57 -13.37
N ARG A 49 -0.84 -18.28 -13.90
CA ARG A 49 -0.16 -16.97 -13.82
C ARG A 49 -0.02 -16.41 -12.40
N GLN A 50 0.24 -17.28 -11.43
CA GLN A 50 0.45 -16.88 -10.04
C GLN A 50 1.85 -16.34 -9.82
N ILE A 51 1.96 -15.38 -8.91
CA ILE A 51 3.23 -14.81 -8.45
C ILE A 51 3.38 -15.20 -6.97
N ALA A 52 4.51 -15.77 -6.62
CA ALA A 52 4.85 -16.08 -5.24
C ALA A 52 6.11 -15.32 -4.85
N ILE A 53 6.03 -14.57 -3.74
CA ILE A 53 7.12 -13.79 -3.20
C ILE A 53 7.40 -14.33 -1.79
N GLY A 54 8.62 -14.81 -1.57
CA GLY A 54 9.01 -15.46 -0.33
C GLY A 54 9.57 -14.49 0.71
N GLY A 55 9.01 -14.51 1.93
CA GLY A 55 9.56 -13.88 3.13
C GLY A 55 9.44 -12.35 3.20
N GLY A 56 9.56 -11.80 4.42
CA GLY A 56 9.59 -10.36 4.68
C GLY A 56 8.25 -9.62 4.48
N THR A 57 8.32 -8.30 4.53
CA THR A 57 7.22 -7.39 4.17
C THR A 57 6.92 -7.54 2.67
N GLY A 58 5.71 -7.98 2.33
CA GLY A 58 5.29 -8.21 0.94
C GLY A 58 5.32 -9.67 0.47
N ALA A 59 5.45 -10.63 1.40
CA ALA A 59 5.26 -12.04 1.07
C ALA A 59 3.88 -12.29 0.44
N ALA A 60 3.86 -13.07 -0.64
CA ALA A 60 2.65 -13.39 -1.40
C ALA A 60 2.62 -14.89 -1.70
N SER A 61 1.46 -15.50 -1.49
CA SER A 61 1.19 -16.90 -1.79
C SER A 61 0.39 -17.03 -3.07
N THR A 62 0.54 -18.15 -3.77
CA THR A 62 -0.26 -18.47 -4.95
C THR A 62 -1.72 -18.71 -4.58
N ILE A 63 -2.64 -18.27 -5.44
CA ILE A 63 -4.07 -18.52 -5.31
C ILE A 63 -4.47 -19.65 -6.25
N THR A 64 -4.77 -20.81 -5.68
CA THR A 64 -5.10 -22.03 -6.44
C THR A 64 -6.56 -22.45 -6.29
N ASP A 65 -7.26 -21.93 -5.30
CA ASP A 65 -8.68 -22.16 -5.09
C ASP A 65 -9.39 -20.93 -4.47
N ALA A 66 -10.68 -21.10 -4.15
CA ALA A 66 -11.50 -20.04 -3.58
C ALA A 66 -11.14 -19.72 -2.12
N ASP A 67 -10.58 -20.68 -1.39
CA ASP A 67 -10.16 -20.49 0.00
C ASP A 67 -8.88 -19.64 0.04
N ASP A 68 -7.93 -19.90 -0.87
CA ASP A 68 -6.75 -19.06 -1.06
C ASP A 68 -7.15 -17.61 -1.42
N ALA A 69 -8.13 -17.45 -2.32
CA ALA A 69 -8.63 -16.13 -2.72
C ALA A 69 -9.28 -15.40 -1.53
N ALA A 70 -10.10 -16.10 -0.74
CA ALA A 70 -10.72 -15.55 0.46
C ALA A 70 -9.66 -15.14 1.50
N ALA A 71 -8.64 -15.96 1.71
CA ALA A 71 -7.54 -15.65 2.63
C ALA A 71 -6.72 -14.44 2.17
N ALA A 72 -6.41 -14.34 0.87
CA ALA A 72 -5.71 -13.18 0.31
C ALA A 72 -6.53 -11.88 0.48
N ILE A 73 -7.84 -11.94 0.22
CA ILE A 73 -8.73 -10.79 0.40
C ILE A 73 -8.84 -10.39 1.87
N ALA A 74 -8.97 -11.36 2.78
CA ALA A 74 -8.98 -11.10 4.22
C ALA A 74 -7.70 -10.38 4.66
N ARG A 75 -6.53 -10.85 4.22
CA ARG A 75 -5.24 -10.21 4.51
C ARG A 75 -5.16 -8.76 4.02
N ILE A 76 -5.65 -8.47 2.80
CA ILE A 76 -5.68 -7.10 2.28
C ILE A 76 -6.53 -6.18 3.16
N LYS A 77 -7.71 -6.65 3.58
CA LYS A 77 -8.58 -5.89 4.47
C LYS A 77 -7.94 -5.69 5.84
N GLU A 78 -7.41 -6.73 6.44
CA GLU A 78 -6.76 -6.66 7.75
C GLU A 78 -5.61 -5.64 7.73
N GLN A 79 -4.72 -5.69 6.73
CA GLN A 79 -3.61 -4.74 6.62
C GLN A 79 -4.07 -3.28 6.48
N GLY A 80 -5.15 -3.02 5.74
CA GLY A 80 -5.69 -1.67 5.56
C GLY A 80 -6.46 -1.13 6.77
N GLU A 81 -7.48 -1.88 7.21
CA GLU A 81 -8.50 -1.40 8.17
C GLU A 81 -8.51 -2.13 9.52
N GLY A 82 -7.73 -3.21 9.68
CA GLY A 82 -7.74 -4.08 10.85
C GLY A 82 -8.98 -4.97 10.89
N SER A 83 -9.50 -5.21 12.09
CA SER A 83 -10.76 -5.94 12.28
C SER A 83 -11.78 -5.08 13.02
N THR A 84 -13.00 -5.60 13.17
CA THR A 84 -14.07 -4.92 13.94
C THR A 84 -13.76 -4.81 15.43
N THR A 85 -12.75 -5.52 15.94
CA THR A 85 -12.43 -5.60 17.38
C THR A 85 -10.98 -5.28 17.71
N SER A 86 -10.12 -5.13 16.70
CA SER A 86 -8.69 -4.93 16.88
C SER A 86 -8.12 -4.02 15.79
N PRO A 87 -7.26 -3.05 16.14
CA PRO A 87 -6.59 -2.19 15.18
C PRO A 87 -5.36 -2.84 14.52
N VAL A 88 -5.04 -4.08 14.88
CA VAL A 88 -3.90 -4.84 14.31
C VAL A 88 -4.21 -5.25 12.87
N GLY A 89 -3.25 -5.03 11.97
CA GLY A 89 -3.38 -5.33 10.55
C GLY A 89 -2.70 -6.62 10.09
N ASP A 90 -1.84 -7.21 10.92
CA ASP A 90 -1.37 -8.59 10.73
C ASP A 90 -1.13 -9.27 12.08
N PRO A 91 -2.05 -10.13 12.56
CA PRO A 91 -1.89 -10.81 13.84
C PRO A 91 -0.76 -11.84 13.86
N ASN A 92 -0.21 -12.19 12.68
CA ASN A 92 0.85 -13.19 12.54
C ASN A 92 2.25 -12.58 12.45
N THR A 93 2.36 -11.24 12.36
CA THR A 93 3.66 -10.55 12.35
C THR A 93 4.05 -10.17 13.78
N PRO A 94 5.26 -10.53 14.25
CA PRO A 94 5.71 -10.17 15.60
C PRO A 94 5.82 -8.65 15.77
N GLY A 95 5.00 -8.09 16.65
CA GLY A 95 5.04 -6.68 17.05
C GLY A 95 3.89 -5.85 16.51
N ASP A 96 2.65 -6.15 16.93
CA ASP A 96 1.46 -5.31 16.86
C ASP A 96 1.42 -4.29 15.70
N ASP A 97 1.67 -4.74 14.47
CA ASP A 97 1.66 -3.87 13.30
C ASP A 97 0.21 -3.40 13.10
N LEU A 98 -0.04 -2.16 13.50
CA LEU A 98 -1.31 -1.49 13.31
C LEU A 98 -1.68 -1.52 11.83
N ALA A 99 -2.96 -1.71 11.54
CA ALA A 99 -3.47 -1.54 10.19
C ALA A 99 -3.22 -0.10 9.71
N HIS A 100 -3.10 0.08 8.39
CA HIS A 100 -2.69 1.35 7.79
C HIS A 100 -3.50 2.54 8.30
N TYR A 101 -4.82 2.39 8.44
CA TYR A 101 -5.67 3.44 9.02
C TYR A 101 -5.12 3.96 10.36
N TYR A 102 -4.79 3.07 11.28
CA TYR A 102 -4.34 3.42 12.62
C TYR A 102 -2.92 3.95 12.61
N GLN A 103 -2.04 3.44 11.74
CA GLN A 103 -0.70 4.00 11.54
C GLN A 103 -0.77 5.47 11.08
N PHE A 104 -1.61 5.76 10.07
CA PHE A 104 -1.82 7.14 9.62
C PHE A 104 -2.49 8.02 10.69
N ALA A 105 -3.37 7.43 11.49
CA ALA A 105 -4.03 8.11 12.59
C ALA A 105 -3.04 8.48 13.72
N GLU A 106 -2.09 7.62 14.07
CA GLU A 106 -1.05 7.95 15.05
C GLU A 106 -0.25 9.19 14.62
N ILE A 107 0.12 9.28 13.34
CA ILE A 107 0.83 10.44 12.78
C ILE A 107 -0.08 11.68 12.76
N PHE A 108 -1.36 11.51 12.45
CA PHE A 108 -2.33 12.62 12.43
C PHE A 108 -2.58 13.21 13.82
N TYR A 109 -2.78 12.37 14.83
CA TYR A 109 -3.02 12.79 16.21
C TYR A 109 -1.72 13.09 16.97
N GLY A 110 -0.56 12.71 16.43
CA GLY A 110 0.75 12.91 17.05
C GLY A 110 0.96 12.10 18.33
N ARG A 111 0.22 11.00 18.51
CA ARG A 111 0.33 10.10 19.67
C ARG A 111 0.08 8.65 19.26
N ARG A 112 0.74 7.73 19.98
CA ARG A 112 0.54 6.29 19.80
C ARG A 112 -0.86 5.85 20.24
N LEU A 113 -1.43 4.88 19.53
CA LEU A 113 -2.67 4.20 19.88
C LEU A 113 -2.38 3.19 21.00
N VAL A 114 -3.13 3.28 22.10
CA VAL A 114 -3.01 2.36 23.23
C VAL A 114 -4.40 1.96 23.73
N ALA A 115 -4.54 0.75 24.24
CA ALA A 115 -5.74 0.35 24.96
C ALA A 115 -5.72 0.92 26.39
N ASN A 116 -6.83 1.51 26.82
CA ASN A 116 -7.02 1.91 28.20
C ASN A 116 -7.36 0.70 29.10
N ALA A 117 -7.60 0.93 30.39
CA ALA A 117 -7.87 -0.15 31.35
C ALA A 117 -9.14 -0.97 31.04
N ASP A 118 -10.08 -0.39 30.30
CA ASP A 118 -11.33 -1.02 29.88
C ASP A 118 -11.21 -1.70 28.50
N GLY A 119 -10.01 -1.70 27.90
CA GLY A 119 -9.74 -2.28 26.59
C GLY A 119 -10.16 -1.40 25.40
N VAL A 120 -10.55 -0.14 25.65
CA VAL A 120 -10.89 0.81 24.60
C VAL A 120 -9.61 1.45 24.06
N PHE A 121 -9.44 1.43 22.74
CA PHE A 121 -8.27 2.03 22.09
C PHE A 121 -8.42 3.54 22.01
N GLU A 122 -7.35 4.27 22.34
CA GLU A 122 -7.30 5.73 22.36
C GLU A 122 -5.90 6.22 21.93
N PHE A 123 -5.82 7.37 21.25
CA PHE A 123 -4.55 8.02 20.90
C PHE A 123 -3.98 8.79 22.10
N THR A 124 -3.77 8.12 23.22
CA THR A 124 -3.27 8.69 24.49
C THR A 124 -1.87 8.20 24.85
N GLY A 125 -1.25 7.38 24.00
CA GLY A 125 0.08 6.84 24.20
C GLY A 125 1.20 7.88 24.09
N ALA A 126 2.42 7.37 23.90
CA ALA A 126 3.62 8.17 23.74
C ALA A 126 3.46 9.18 22.57
N GLU A 127 4.07 10.36 22.72
CA GLU A 127 4.05 11.36 21.65
C GLU A 127 4.79 10.84 20.41
N LEU A 128 4.23 11.14 19.25
CA LEU A 128 4.76 10.82 17.94
C LEU A 128 4.92 12.13 17.15
N PRO A 129 6.02 12.86 17.33
CA PRO A 129 6.22 14.13 16.65
C PRO A 129 6.34 13.91 15.14
N PHE A 130 5.73 14.82 14.37
CA PHE A 130 5.88 14.80 12.91
C PHE A 130 7.34 15.10 12.54
N PRO A 131 7.97 14.29 11.67
CA PRO A 131 9.37 14.50 11.31
C PRO A 131 9.56 15.76 10.47
N GLN A 132 10.80 16.23 10.36
CA GLN A 132 11.15 17.20 9.33
C GLN A 132 10.98 16.56 7.96
N VAL A 133 10.44 17.33 7.00
CA VAL A 133 10.22 16.88 5.62
C VAL A 133 10.98 17.76 4.65
N LEU A 134 11.37 17.19 3.50
CA LEU A 134 11.95 17.96 2.41
C LEU A 134 10.91 18.93 1.84
N PRO A 135 11.29 20.17 1.49
CA PRO A 135 10.36 21.19 1.00
C PRO A 135 10.01 20.98 -0.49
N MET A 136 9.56 19.77 -0.85
CA MET A 136 9.11 19.44 -2.21
C MET A 136 7.93 20.34 -2.58
N ALA A 137 8.01 21.00 -3.72
CA ALA A 137 6.90 21.79 -4.23
C ALA A 137 5.84 20.89 -4.88
N GLU A 138 4.64 21.44 -5.09
CA GLU A 138 3.65 20.79 -5.93
C GLU A 138 4.19 20.60 -7.35
N VAL A 139 4.10 19.37 -7.86
CA VAL A 139 4.51 19.02 -9.22
C VAL A 139 3.53 19.66 -10.21
N PRO A 140 3.97 20.54 -11.13
CA PRO A 140 3.11 21.12 -12.14
C PRO A 140 2.48 20.05 -13.04
N ALA A 141 1.31 20.29 -13.62
CA ALA A 141 0.70 19.34 -14.56
C ALA A 141 1.61 18.99 -15.75
N ALA A 142 2.41 19.95 -16.22
CA ALA A 142 3.42 19.73 -17.26
C ALA A 142 4.63 18.91 -16.77
N GLY A 143 4.84 18.86 -15.45
CA GLY A 143 5.96 18.19 -14.81
C GLY A 143 7.29 18.90 -14.83
N TYR A 144 8.34 18.17 -14.45
CA TYR A 144 9.72 18.63 -14.49
C TYR A 144 10.55 17.85 -15.52
N PRO A 145 11.24 18.52 -16.46
CA PRO A 145 12.19 17.86 -17.36
C PRO A 145 13.25 17.03 -16.63
N GLU A 146 13.66 17.45 -15.43
CA GLU A 146 14.60 16.77 -14.56
C GLU A 146 14.07 15.42 -14.03
N SER A 147 12.75 15.18 -14.08
CA SER A 147 12.12 13.92 -13.66
C SER A 147 12.26 12.79 -14.69
N ALA A 148 12.87 13.04 -15.85
CA ALA A 148 12.93 12.05 -16.94
C ALA A 148 13.53 10.69 -16.54
N ASP A 149 14.61 10.68 -15.75
CA ASP A 149 15.21 9.44 -15.27
C ASP A 149 14.31 8.70 -14.27
N PHE A 150 13.59 9.44 -13.42
CA PHE A 150 12.59 8.87 -12.52
C PHE A 150 11.43 8.25 -13.30
N ASP A 151 10.88 8.96 -14.28
CA ASP A 151 9.75 8.50 -15.09
C ASP A 151 10.12 7.24 -15.89
N LYS A 152 11.36 7.18 -16.40
CA LYS A 152 11.87 5.97 -17.05
C LYS A 152 11.92 4.79 -16.08
N ALA A 153 12.53 4.97 -14.90
CA ALA A 153 12.59 3.92 -13.89
C ALA A 153 11.19 3.48 -13.40
N TYR A 154 10.25 4.43 -13.28
CA TYR A 154 8.87 4.14 -12.91
C TYR A 154 8.16 3.32 -14.00
N THR A 155 8.39 3.66 -15.26
CA THR A 155 7.88 2.91 -16.42
C THR A 155 8.45 1.49 -16.46
N GLU A 156 9.74 1.32 -16.16
CA GLU A 156 10.38 0.01 -16.05
C GLU A 156 9.73 -0.84 -14.96
N VAL A 157 9.49 -0.28 -13.76
CA VAL A 157 8.77 -0.97 -12.68
C VAL A 157 7.39 -1.46 -13.14
N LEU A 158 6.61 -0.58 -13.79
CA LEU A 158 5.27 -0.95 -14.27
C LEU A 158 5.32 -2.00 -15.39
N GLY A 159 6.30 -1.92 -16.28
CA GLY A 159 6.52 -2.90 -17.34
C GLY A 159 6.88 -4.28 -16.80
N ASP A 160 7.76 -4.33 -15.80
CA ASP A 160 8.17 -5.59 -15.15
C ASP A 160 7.01 -6.21 -14.35
N LEU A 161 6.21 -5.40 -13.65
CA LEU A 161 4.99 -5.86 -12.97
C LEU A 161 3.96 -6.42 -13.96
N GLN A 162 3.73 -5.72 -15.07
CA GLN A 162 2.84 -6.20 -16.13
C GLN A 162 3.33 -7.54 -16.69
N GLN A 163 4.64 -7.67 -16.97
CA GLN A 163 5.21 -8.92 -17.44
C GLN A 163 5.07 -10.04 -16.41
N ALA A 164 5.24 -9.74 -15.11
CA ALA A 164 5.03 -10.71 -14.05
C ALA A 164 3.59 -11.25 -14.07
N TRP A 165 2.58 -10.37 -14.20
CA TRP A 165 1.16 -10.75 -14.26
C TRP A 165 0.80 -11.51 -15.53
N GLU A 166 1.37 -11.16 -16.68
CA GLU A 166 1.10 -11.84 -17.95
C GLU A 166 1.71 -13.23 -18.03
N THR A 167 2.89 -13.40 -17.42
CA THR A 167 3.65 -14.64 -17.55
C THR A 167 3.50 -15.57 -16.36
N GLY A 168 2.99 -15.11 -15.22
CA GLY A 168 3.08 -15.87 -13.97
C GLY A 168 4.51 -15.90 -13.43
N ASP A 169 5.20 -14.77 -13.56
CA ASP A 169 6.58 -14.58 -13.09
C ASP A 169 7.59 -15.59 -13.65
N GLN A 170 7.35 -16.07 -14.87
CA GLN A 170 8.29 -16.99 -15.53
C GLN A 170 9.57 -16.23 -15.89
N PRO A 171 10.76 -16.80 -15.63
CA PRO A 171 12.01 -16.08 -15.88
C PRO A 171 12.19 -15.72 -17.36
N VAL A 172 12.47 -14.44 -17.62
CA VAL A 172 12.90 -13.94 -18.93
C VAL A 172 14.40 -13.69 -18.85
N ASN A 173 15.18 -14.32 -19.73
CA ASN A 173 16.66 -14.25 -19.71
C ASN A 173 17.29 -14.60 -18.34
N GLY A 174 16.65 -15.48 -17.56
CA GLY A 174 17.15 -15.93 -16.26
C GLY A 174 16.75 -15.05 -15.07
N GLN A 175 15.97 -13.98 -15.28
CA GLN A 175 15.46 -13.12 -14.22
C GLN A 175 13.93 -13.19 -14.14
N LYS A 176 13.40 -13.31 -12.93
CA LYS A 176 11.96 -13.22 -12.66
C LYS A 176 11.49 -11.76 -12.81
N PRO A 177 10.45 -11.47 -13.58
CA PRO A 177 9.92 -10.11 -13.74
C PRO A 177 9.55 -9.44 -12.40
N SER A 178 8.98 -10.17 -11.44
CA SER A 178 8.69 -9.65 -10.09
C SER A 178 9.95 -9.19 -9.36
N SER A 179 11.06 -9.92 -9.52
CA SER A 179 12.34 -9.59 -8.91
C SER A 179 13.02 -8.41 -9.62
N ALA A 180 12.83 -8.28 -10.93
CA ALA A 180 13.26 -7.11 -11.69
C ALA A 180 12.51 -5.86 -11.23
N ALA A 181 11.18 -5.93 -11.11
CA ALA A 181 10.34 -4.84 -10.59
C ALA A 181 10.78 -4.39 -9.19
N VAL A 182 10.95 -5.33 -8.24
CA VAL A 182 11.44 -5.01 -6.88
C VAL A 182 12.83 -4.37 -6.92
N GLY A 183 13.72 -4.86 -7.78
CA GLY A 183 15.04 -4.26 -7.98
C GLY A 183 14.96 -2.81 -8.47
N ALA A 184 14.10 -2.55 -9.47
CA ALA A 184 13.89 -1.22 -10.03
C ALA A 184 13.21 -0.26 -9.03
N MET A 185 12.34 -0.76 -8.15
CA MET A 185 11.73 0.05 -7.09
C MET A 185 12.76 0.69 -6.14
N PHE A 186 13.85 -0.02 -5.80
CA PHE A 186 14.93 0.57 -4.99
C PHE A 186 15.64 1.74 -5.70
N GLY A 187 15.65 1.74 -7.03
CA GLY A 187 16.18 2.86 -7.83
C GLY A 187 15.30 4.12 -7.74
N LEU A 188 13.97 3.96 -7.62
CA LEU A 188 13.03 5.07 -7.55
C LEU A 188 13.30 5.99 -6.36
N GLU A 189 13.62 5.44 -5.19
CA GLU A 189 13.88 6.22 -3.98
C GLU A 189 15.04 7.20 -4.19
N SER A 190 16.17 6.72 -4.70
CA SER A 190 17.35 7.56 -4.94
C SER A 190 17.06 8.69 -5.92
N LEU A 191 16.31 8.40 -6.99
CA LEU A 191 15.92 9.38 -8.00
C LEU A 191 14.94 10.42 -7.41
N ALA A 192 13.93 9.98 -6.65
CA ALA A 192 12.99 10.86 -5.98
C ALA A 192 13.67 11.78 -4.96
N VAL A 193 14.55 11.25 -4.11
CA VAL A 193 15.29 12.06 -3.12
C VAL A 193 16.19 13.08 -3.80
N THR A 194 16.81 12.74 -4.93
CA THR A 194 17.61 13.68 -5.71
C THR A 194 16.75 14.85 -6.20
N LEU A 195 15.55 14.59 -6.74
CA LEU A 195 14.60 15.63 -7.12
C LEU A 195 14.16 16.47 -5.91
N MET A 196 13.74 15.80 -4.83
CA MET A 196 13.23 16.43 -3.61
C MET A 196 14.28 17.22 -2.81
N THR A 197 15.56 17.15 -3.19
CA THR A 197 16.65 17.96 -2.63
C THR A 197 17.18 19.02 -3.61
N THR A 198 16.70 19.02 -4.86
CA THR A 198 17.09 19.96 -5.89
C THR A 198 16.16 21.17 -5.89
N PRO A 199 16.65 22.40 -5.65
CA PRO A 199 15.81 23.61 -5.65
C PRO A 199 15.22 23.90 -7.03
N ARG A 200 13.98 24.39 -7.04
CA ARG A 200 13.36 24.92 -8.25
C ARG A 200 14.05 26.21 -8.72
N THR A 201 14.13 26.38 -10.04
CA THR A 201 14.66 27.60 -10.66
C THR A 201 13.60 28.69 -10.80
N ASP A 202 12.31 28.31 -10.79
CA ASP A 202 11.17 29.16 -11.09
C ASP A 202 10.32 29.56 -9.87
N GLY A 203 10.74 29.18 -8.66
CA GLY A 203 9.96 29.44 -7.45
C GLY A 203 10.53 28.80 -6.18
N PRO A 204 9.80 28.92 -5.05
CA PRO A 204 10.19 28.28 -3.80
C PRO A 204 10.01 26.75 -3.85
N GLY A 205 10.76 26.05 -3.01
CA GLY A 205 10.70 24.60 -2.85
C GLY A 205 11.59 23.82 -3.83
N ASN A 206 11.55 22.51 -3.69
CA ASN A 206 12.37 21.56 -4.46
C ASN A 206 11.52 20.86 -5.52
N LEU A 207 12.20 20.26 -6.51
CA LEU A 207 11.56 19.41 -7.52
C LEU A 207 10.92 18.17 -6.90
N GLY A 208 10.06 17.50 -7.65
CA GLY A 208 9.43 16.25 -7.24
C GLY A 208 9.31 15.26 -8.41
N PRO A 209 9.07 13.97 -8.12
CA PRO A 209 8.82 12.96 -9.16
C PRO A 209 7.46 13.17 -9.86
N ASP A 210 7.45 13.06 -11.19
CA ASP A 210 6.26 13.24 -12.02
C ASP A 210 5.37 11.98 -12.10
N PHE A 211 5.95 10.78 -11.95
CA PHE A 211 5.29 9.48 -12.14
C PHE A 211 4.64 9.32 -13.52
N LYS A 212 5.27 9.85 -14.57
CA LYS A 212 4.77 9.69 -15.94
C LYS A 212 5.29 8.41 -16.57
N LEU A 213 4.51 7.90 -17.52
CA LEU A 213 5.01 6.89 -18.44
C LEU A 213 5.96 7.58 -19.43
N ALA A 214 7.22 7.15 -19.40
CA ALA A 214 8.21 7.51 -20.40
C ALA A 214 7.82 6.85 -21.73
N THR A 215 7.92 7.62 -22.82
CA THR A 215 7.66 7.16 -24.20
C THR A 215 8.91 6.62 -24.87
#